data_AF-W4PIN2-F1
#
_entry.id   AF-W4PIN2-F1
#
_cell.length_a   1.000
_cell.length_b   1.000
_cell.length_c   1.000
_cell.angle_alpha   90.00
_cell.angle_beta   90.00
_cell.angle_gamma   90.00
#
_symmetry.space_group_name_H-M   'P 1'
#
loop_
_entity.id
_entity.type
_entity.pdbx_description
1 polymer ?
#
loop_
_entity_poly.entity_id
_entity_poly.type
_entity_poly.pdbx_seq_one_letter_code
_entity_poly.pdbx_strand_id
1 'polypeptide(L)' 'MLRGEKVCVVKGPLKGLEGELVTVDGKSKVAVRLDLLGSACVDMPVGYVEPCK' A
#
# COMPACT_ATOMS: atom_id res chain seq x y z
N MET A 1 3.38 9.48 7.68
CA MET A 1 3.25 9.18 6.24
C MET A 1 4.41 9.80 5.49
N LEU A 2 5.57 9.15 5.61
CA LEU A 2 6.78 9.41 4.84
C LEU A 2 6.81 8.46 3.63
N ARG A 3 7.46 8.87 2.54
CA ARG A 3 7.75 7.96 1.43
C ARG A 3 8.58 6.79 1.97
N GLY A 4 8.17 5.56 1.69
CA GLY A 4 8.82 4.37 2.23
C GLY A 4 8.23 3.82 3.51
N GLU A 5 7.17 4.43 4.03
CA GLU A 5 6.50 3.93 5.24
C GLU A 5 5.73 2.64 4.92
N LYS A 6 5.94 1.61 5.75
CA LYS A 6 5.18 0.36 5.66
C LYS A 6 3.74 0.60 6.07
N VAL A 7 2.81 0.14 5.23
CA VAL A 7 1.38 0.26 5.44
C VAL A 7 0.69 -1.08 5.26
N CYS A 8 -0.32 -1.31 6.07
CA CYS A 8 -1.11 -2.53 6.12
C CYS A 8 -2.50 -2.22 5.60
N VAL A 9 -3.00 -3.00 4.65
CA VAL A 9 -4.37 -2.84 4.13
C VAL A 9 -5.36 -3.42 5.14
N VAL A 10 -6.23 -2.58 5.68
CA VAL A 10 -7.21 -2.94 6.73
C VAL A 10 -8.63 -3.14 6.21
N LYS A 11 -8.91 -2.73 4.95
CA LYS A 11 -10.25 -2.80 4.33
C LYS A 11 -10.21 -3.29 2.88
N GLY A 12 -11.34 -3.82 2.42
CA GLY A 12 -11.53 -4.25 1.04
C GLY A 12 -10.95 -5.65 0.73
N PRO A 13 -10.88 -6.03 -0.56
CA PRO A 13 -10.47 -7.37 -0.98
C PRO A 13 -8.99 -7.67 -0.75
N LEU A 14 -8.18 -6.62 -0.56
CA LEU A 14 -6.75 -6.71 -0.30
C LEU A 14 -6.42 -6.65 1.20
N LYS A 15 -7.44 -6.72 2.09
CA LYS A 15 -7.24 -6.69 3.54
C LYS A 15 -6.27 -7.79 3.98
N GLY A 16 -5.29 -7.41 4.80
CA GLY A 16 -4.24 -8.29 5.31
C GLY A 16 -2.96 -8.30 4.46
N LEU A 17 -2.93 -7.58 3.34
CA LEU A 17 -1.70 -7.37 2.58
C LEU A 17 -0.89 -6.21 3.17
N GLU A 18 0.42 -6.37 3.18
CA GLU A 18 1.38 -5.31 3.52
C GLU A 18 1.94 -4.66 2.25
N GLY A 19 2.26 -3.38 2.37
CA GLY A 19 2.84 -2.59 1.29
C GLY A 19 3.64 -1.42 1.80
N GLU A 20 4.10 -0.61 0.86
CA GLU A 20 4.88 0.59 1.09
C GLU A 20 4.18 1.78 0.46
N LEU A 21 4.16 2.90 1.17
CA LEU A 21 3.69 4.16 0.62
C LEU A 21 4.72 4.69 -0.39
N VAL A 22 4.34 4.72 -1.66
CA VAL A 22 5.19 5.18 -2.75
C VAL A 22 4.58 6.41 -3.42
N THR A 23 5.42 7.28 -3.97
CA THR A 23 4.95 8.40 -4.80
C THR A 23 5.28 8.08 -6.25
N VAL A 24 4.25 7.96 -7.09
CA VAL A 24 4.37 7.73 -8.53
C VAL A 24 3.69 8.90 -9.24
N ASP A 25 4.41 9.55 -10.16
CA ASP A 25 3.92 10.71 -10.93
C ASP A 25 3.37 11.84 -10.06
N GLY A 26 4.01 12.09 -8.91
CA GLY A 26 3.58 13.12 -7.95
C GLY A 26 2.33 12.77 -7.13
N LYS A 27 1.75 11.57 -7.32
CA LYS A 27 0.60 11.07 -6.55
C LYS A 27 1.06 10.02 -5.55
N SER A 28 0.61 10.13 -4.31
CA SER A 28 0.80 9.09 -3.30
C SER A 28 -0.05 7.87 -3.66
N LYS A 29 0.60 6.71 -3.79
CA LYS A 29 0.00 5.41 -4.06
C LYS A 29 0.51 4.40 -3.03
N VAL A 30 -0.15 3.25 -2.96
CA VAL A 30 0.31 2.14 -2.14
C VAL A 30 0.85 1.06 -3.07
N ALA A 31 2.12 0.71 -2.92
CA ALA A 31 2.71 -0.44 -3.58
C ALA A 31 2.59 -1.63 -2.63
N VAL A 32 1.78 -2.61 -2.97
CA VAL A 32 1.70 -3.88 -2.22
C VAL A 32 2.56 -4.93 -2.90
N ARG A 33 3.34 -5.67 -2.11
CA ARG A 33 4.10 -6.81 -2.62
C ARG A 33 3.19 -8.03 -2.60
N LEU A 34 3.01 -8.67 -3.75
CA LEU A 34 2.25 -9.90 -3.92
C LEU A 34 3.24 -11.04 -4.13
N ASP A 35 3.28 -11.99 -3.19
CA ASP A 35 4.29 -13.07 -3.17
C ASP A 35 4.30 -13.95 -4.43
N LEU A 36 3.19 -13.99 -5.18
CA LEU A 36 3.05 -14.78 -6.40
C LEU A 36 3.17 -13.99 -7.72
N LEU A 37 3.09 -12.65 -7.70
CA LEU A 37 2.97 -11.83 -8.93
C LEU A 37 3.99 -10.67 -9.03
N GLY A 38 4.82 -10.45 -8.00
CA GLY A 38 5.73 -9.30 -7.93
C GLY A 38 5.11 -8.12 -7.17
N SER A 39 5.47 -6.88 -7.50
CA SER A 39 4.90 -5.68 -6.86
C SER A 39 3.76 -5.11 -7.70
N ALA A 40 2.57 -4.93 -7.09
CA ALA A 40 1.46 -4.23 -7.70
C ALA A 40 1.34 -2.83 -7.12
N CYS A 41 1.27 -1.81 -7.98
CA CYS A 41 0.93 -0.45 -7.56
C CYS A 41 -0.57 -0.28 -7.67
N VAL A 42 -1.24 -0.02 -6.56
CA VAL A 42 -2.69 0.10 -6.51
C VAL A 42 -3.07 1.45 -5.94
N ASP A 43 -4.07 2.08 -6.56
CA ASP A 43 -4.69 3.28 -6.01
C ASP A 43 -5.58 2.86 -4.84
N MET A 44 -5.14 3.19 -3.63
CA MET A 44 -5.85 2.88 -2.39
C MET A 44 -6.36 4.15 -1.72
N PRO A 45 -7.62 4.19 -1.26
CA PRO A 45 -8.09 5.27 -0.40
C PRO A 45 -7.30 5.28 0.91
N VAL A 46 -6.99 6.48 1.44
CA VAL A 46 -6.25 6.61 2.71
C VAL A 46 -6.90 5.84 3.87
N GLY A 47 -8.23 5.74 3.92
CA GLY A 47 -8.96 5.02 4.96
C GLY A 47 -8.92 3.49 4.84
N TYR A 48 -8.27 2.94 3.82
CA TYR A 48 -8.10 1.49 3.60
C TYR A 48 -6.75 0.99 4.10
N VAL A 49 -5.83 1.89 4.47
CA VAL A 49 -4.49 1.56 4.91
C VAL A 49 -4.17 2.22 6.23
N GLU A 50 -3.40 1.53 7.06
CA GLU A 50 -2.87 2.03 8.33
C GLU A 50 -1.36 1.75 8.39
N PRO A 51 -0.58 2.51 9.18
CA PRO A 51 0.83 2.18 9.39
C PRO A 51 0.97 0.75 9.93
N CYS A 52 1.80 -0.08 9.27
CA CYS A 52 2.15 -1.38 9.86
C CYS A 52 3.01 -1.16 11.11
N LYS A 53 2.81 -1.99 12.12
CA LYS A 53 3.61 -2.01 13.35
C LYS A 53 4.88 -2.84 13.20
#